data_AF-A0A151RJD9-F1
#
_entry.id   AF-A0A151RJD9-F1
#
_cell.length_a   1.000
_cell.length_b   1.000
_cell.length_c   1.000
_cell.angle_alpha   90.00
_cell.angle_beta   90.00
_cell.angle_gamma   90.00
#
_symmetry.space_group_name_H-M   'P 1'
#
loop_
_entity.id
_entity.type
_entity.pdbx_description
1 polymer ?
#
loop_
_entity_poly.entity_id
_entity_poly.type
_entity_poly.pdbx_seq_one_letter_code
_entity_poly.pdbx_strand_id
1 'polypeptide(L)'
;MVGVDQAGNSFLIRIKETIVKRRAKMEILINRESFSKRSKNSKSRQYSTSSNTDAANNCEEYDPTTPMSHPIGQKTVKRKSKAKVDETSFDKKELDNMAKTMLERSAAVKKLLEAKETANFSAMYDILMKDTSGVTKKQLKDHELACNFIRRKLGE
;
A
#
# COMPACT_ATOMS: atom_id res chain seq x y z
N MET A 1 -18.56 -45.41 27.81
CA MET A 1 -17.64 -45.02 26.73
C MET A 1 -18.10 -43.67 26.19
N VAL A 2 -17.28 -42.64 26.37
CA VAL A 2 -17.65 -41.23 26.15
C VAL A 2 -17.62 -40.94 24.65
N GLY A 3 -18.74 -40.47 24.11
CA GLY A 3 -18.85 -40.03 22.72
C GLY A 3 -17.95 -38.82 22.50
N VAL A 4 -16.99 -38.95 21.59
CA VAL A 4 -16.14 -37.84 21.17
C VAL A 4 -16.92 -37.05 20.14
N ASP A 5 -17.33 -35.83 20.48
CA ASP A 5 -18.10 -34.96 19.62
C ASP A 5 -17.34 -34.69 18.30
N GLN A 6 -17.83 -35.31 17.23
CA GLN A 6 -17.27 -35.25 15.88
C GLN A 6 -17.16 -33.81 15.35
N ALA A 7 -17.98 -32.88 15.89
CA ALA A 7 -17.98 -31.47 15.56
C ALA A 7 -16.75 -30.70 16.09
N GLY A 8 -16.35 -30.91 17.35
CA GLY A 8 -15.23 -30.18 17.97
C GLY A 8 -13.87 -30.52 17.36
N ASN A 9 -13.68 -31.79 16.99
CA ASN A 9 -12.47 -32.21 16.29
C ASN A 9 -12.38 -31.63 14.87
N SER A 10 -13.50 -31.54 14.14
CA SER A 10 -13.52 -30.96 12.80
C SER A 10 -13.12 -29.48 12.78
N PHE A 11 -13.48 -28.74 13.84
CA PHE A 11 -13.18 -27.34 14.00
C PHE A 11 -11.68 -27.10 14.27
N LEU A 12 -11.11 -27.88 15.20
CA LEU A 12 -9.67 -27.86 15.49
C LEU A 12 -8.82 -28.24 14.28
N ILE A 13 -9.26 -29.22 13.48
CA ILE A 13 -8.60 -29.61 12.23
C ILE A 13 -8.61 -28.46 11.22
N ARG A 14 -9.74 -27.79 11.05
CA ARG A 14 -9.89 -26.64 10.11
C ARG A 14 -9.02 -25.44 10.49
N ILE A 15 -8.90 -25.14 11.79
CA ILE A 15 -8.01 -24.09 12.29
C ILE A 15 -6.54 -24.45 12.02
N LYS A 16 -6.13 -25.69 12.34
CA LYS A 16 -4.75 -26.15 12.06
C LYS A 16 -4.43 -26.09 10.57
N GLU A 17 -5.35 -26.50 9.70
CA GLU A 17 -5.17 -26.48 8.26
C GLU A 17 -5.03 -25.05 7.70
N THR A 18 -5.83 -24.10 8.21
CA THR A 18 -5.73 -22.69 7.80
C THR A 18 -4.43 -22.04 8.25
N ILE A 19 -3.91 -22.39 9.43
CA ILE A 19 -2.59 -21.93 9.90
C ILE A 19 -1.47 -22.42 8.97
N VAL A 20 -1.44 -23.72 8.65
CA VAL A 20 -0.43 -24.31 7.76
C VAL A 20 -0.51 -23.70 6.36
N LYS A 21 -1.72 -23.50 5.83
CA LYS A 21 -1.94 -22.94 4.49
C LYS A 21 -1.54 -21.46 4.38
N ARG A 22 -1.79 -20.66 5.42
CA ARG A 22 -1.32 -19.26 5.49
C ARG A 22 0.20 -19.18 5.56
N ARG A 23 0.85 -20.06 6.34
CA ARG A 23 2.31 -20.15 6.42
C ARG A 23 2.95 -20.48 5.06
N ALA A 24 2.45 -21.50 4.38
CA ALA A 24 2.95 -21.90 3.05
C ALA A 24 2.73 -20.80 1.99
N LYS A 25 1.58 -20.12 2.01
CA LYS A 25 1.28 -19.03 1.07
C LYS A 25 2.23 -17.83 1.25
N MET A 26 2.59 -17.52 2.50
CA MET A 26 3.55 -16.46 2.81
C MET A 26 4.97 -16.83 2.36
N GLU A 27 5.38 -18.09 2.52
CA GLU A 27 6.67 -18.61 2.06
C GLU A 27 6.81 -18.54 0.53
N ILE A 28 5.74 -18.86 -0.21
CA ILE A 28 5.68 -18.70 -1.68
C ILE A 28 5.77 -17.23 -2.10
N LEU A 29 5.12 -16.31 -1.38
CA LEU A 29 5.21 -14.86 -1.64
C LEU A 29 6.65 -14.34 -1.43
N ILE A 30 7.32 -14.80 -0.37
CA ILE A 30 8.72 -14.46 -0.06
C ILE A 30 9.67 -14.96 -1.16
N ASN A 31 9.44 -16.17 -1.68
CA ASN A 31 10.25 -16.73 -2.77
C ASN A 31 9.92 -16.14 -4.15
N ARG A 32 8.71 -15.61 -4.36
CA ARG A 32 8.32 -14.95 -5.62
C ARG A 32 8.91 -13.55 -5.76
N GLU A 33 9.04 -12.81 -4.66
CA GLU A 33 9.65 -11.47 -4.65
C GLU A 33 11.17 -11.48 -4.86
N SER A 34 11.82 -12.64 -4.75
CA SER A 34 13.27 -12.80 -4.97
C SER A 34 13.66 -13.13 -6.43
N PHE A 35 12.70 -13.34 -7.34
CA PHE A 35 12.97 -13.52 -8.78
C PHE A 35 12.56 -12.29 -9.61
N SER A 36 13.25 -11.17 -9.41
CA SER A 36 13.20 -10.04 -10.36
C SER A 36 14.41 -10.09 -11.30
N LYS A 37 14.27 -10.84 -12.40
CA LYS A 37 15.11 -10.59 -13.59
C LYS A 37 14.23 -10.52 -14.84
N ARG A 38 14.06 -9.27 -15.29
CA ARG A 38 13.66 -8.83 -16.64
C ARG A 38 12.16 -8.83 -16.97
N SER A 39 11.50 -7.72 -16.68
CA SER A 39 10.27 -7.31 -17.37
C SER A 39 10.62 -6.36 -18.52
N LYS A 40 10.29 -6.73 -19.77
CA LYS A 40 10.36 -5.85 -20.95
C LYS A 40 8.99 -5.18 -21.10
N ASN A 41 8.94 -3.87 -20.90
CA ASN A 41 7.78 -3.03 -21.14
C ASN A 41 7.79 -2.54 -22.60
N SER A 42 6.94 -3.17 -23.43
CA SER A 42 6.61 -2.70 -24.79
C SER A 42 5.61 -1.55 -24.68
N LYS A 43 5.94 -0.38 -25.25
CA LYS A 43 5.03 0.76 -25.40
C LYS A 43 4.36 0.69 -26.77
N SER A 44 3.04 0.68 -26.83
CA SER A 44 2.30 1.08 -28.04
C SER A 44 1.58 2.40 -27.76
N ARG A 45 2.05 3.49 -28.39
CA ARG A 45 1.32 4.76 -28.50
C ARG A 45 0.14 4.55 -29.46
N GLN A 46 -1.06 4.87 -29.02
CA GLN A 46 -2.19 5.15 -29.91
C GLN A 46 -2.48 6.65 -29.81
N TYR A 47 -2.33 7.37 -30.91
CA TYR A 47 -2.73 8.77 -31.02
C TYR A 47 -4.19 8.81 -31.48
N SER A 48 -5.06 9.44 -30.71
CA SER A 48 -6.41 9.79 -31.17
C SER A 48 -6.33 11.02 -32.08
N THR A 49 -6.87 10.90 -33.28
CA THR A 49 -7.03 12.00 -34.24
C THR A 49 -8.39 12.67 -33.98
N SER A 50 -8.40 13.95 -33.64
CA SER A 50 -9.64 14.75 -33.58
C SER A 50 -9.78 15.57 -34.85
N SER A 51 -10.84 15.31 -35.61
CA SER A 51 -11.28 16.07 -36.78
C SER A 51 -12.12 17.27 -36.34
N ASN A 52 -11.86 18.47 -36.88
CA ASN A 52 -12.80 19.59 -36.86
C ASN A 52 -13.15 19.97 -38.30
N THR A 53 -14.45 20.03 -38.57
CA THR A 53 -15.09 20.34 -39.84
C THR A 53 -15.14 21.84 -40.11
N ASP A 54 -14.82 22.15 -41.37
CA ASP A 54 -15.54 22.96 -42.36
C ASP A 54 -15.84 24.46 -42.11
N ALA A 55 -15.74 25.18 -43.24
CA ALA A 55 -15.52 26.60 -43.41
C ALA A 55 -16.79 27.47 -43.32
N ALA A 56 -16.61 28.73 -42.94
CA ALA A 56 -17.53 29.82 -43.28
C ALA A 56 -16.76 31.13 -43.53
N ASN A 57 -16.57 31.39 -44.82
CA ASN A 57 -16.56 32.66 -45.56
C ASN A 57 -15.88 33.93 -45.04
N ASN A 58 -14.95 34.37 -45.90
CA ASN A 58 -14.52 35.72 -46.27
C ASN A 58 -15.45 36.89 -45.95
N CYS A 59 -14.86 37.97 -45.44
CA CYS A 59 -15.15 39.35 -45.85
C CYS A 59 -13.84 40.16 -45.80
N GLU A 60 -13.53 40.86 -46.89
CA GLU A 60 -12.27 41.59 -47.13
C GLU A 60 -12.33 43.07 -46.68
N GLU A 61 -11.15 43.72 -46.77
CA GLU A 61 -10.95 45.13 -47.21
C GLU A 61 -10.72 46.26 -46.16
N TYR A 62 -9.43 46.67 -46.05
CA TYR A 62 -8.84 48.06 -46.07
C TYR A 62 -9.29 49.13 -45.04
N ASP A 63 -8.51 50.03 -44.37
CA ASP A 63 -7.09 50.38 -44.11
C ASP A 63 -7.09 51.48 -42.97
N PRO A 64 -6.07 52.31 -42.67
CA PRO A 64 -5.34 52.34 -41.39
C PRO A 64 -5.42 53.69 -40.65
N THR A 65 -5.93 53.72 -39.42
CA THR A 65 -5.83 54.94 -38.59
C THR A 65 -5.29 54.62 -37.21
N THR A 66 -3.97 54.56 -37.09
CA THR A 66 -3.27 54.77 -35.80
C THR A 66 -3.32 56.25 -35.39
N PRO A 67 -2.97 56.63 -34.14
CA PRO A 67 -2.90 55.86 -32.89
C PRO A 67 -3.53 56.62 -31.69
N MET A 68 -4.00 55.91 -30.66
CA MET A 68 -4.13 56.51 -29.33
C MET A 68 -3.09 55.91 -28.40
N SER A 69 -2.37 56.83 -27.77
CA SER A 69 -1.13 56.65 -27.02
C SER A 69 -1.31 55.77 -25.80
N HIS A 70 -0.41 54.82 -25.63
CA HIS A 70 -0.15 54.23 -24.33
C HIS A 70 1.33 54.44 -23.95
N PRO A 71 1.57 54.85 -22.69
CA PRO A 71 2.78 55.54 -22.29
C PRO A 71 4.00 54.67 -22.41
N ILE A 72 5.03 55.30 -22.96
CA ILE A 72 6.40 54.85 -22.94
C ILE A 72 6.89 54.69 -21.51
N GLY A 73 7.61 53.59 -21.25
CA GLY A 73 8.50 53.51 -20.09
C GLY A 73 8.07 52.53 -18.99
N GLN A 74 8.06 51.23 -19.29
CA GLN A 74 8.54 50.25 -18.31
C GLN A 74 9.57 49.34 -18.95
N LYS A 75 10.84 49.72 -18.81
CA LYS A 75 11.94 48.77 -18.97
C LYS A 75 11.88 47.82 -17.78
N THR A 76 11.41 46.60 -17.99
CA THR A 76 11.72 45.52 -17.05
C THR A 76 13.23 45.32 -17.07
N VAL A 77 13.89 45.74 -16.00
CA VAL A 77 15.26 45.27 -15.72
C VAL A 77 15.14 43.75 -15.63
N LYS A 78 15.70 43.05 -16.62
CA LYS A 78 15.95 41.61 -16.55
C LYS A 78 16.83 41.37 -15.33
N ARG A 79 16.23 41.01 -14.19
CA ARG A 79 16.99 40.42 -13.09
C ARG A 79 17.48 39.08 -13.61
N LYS A 80 18.76 38.99 -13.95
CA LYS A 80 19.44 37.70 -14.04
C LYS A 80 19.55 37.17 -12.62
N SER A 81 18.51 36.48 -12.14
CA SER A 81 18.72 35.56 -11.02
C SER A 81 19.57 34.42 -11.57
N LYS A 82 20.88 34.55 -11.40
CA LYS A 82 21.76 33.38 -11.37
C LYS A 82 21.51 32.70 -10.02
N ALA A 83 20.34 32.09 -9.89
CA ALA A 83 20.17 31.06 -8.89
C ALA A 83 20.98 29.88 -9.42
N LYS A 84 22.18 29.70 -8.87
CA LYS A 84 22.69 28.33 -8.78
C LYS A 84 21.73 27.63 -7.84
N VAL A 85 20.71 27.01 -8.42
CA VAL A 85 20.14 25.83 -7.78
C VAL A 85 21.30 24.86 -7.83
N ASP A 86 21.97 24.69 -6.69
CA ASP A 86 22.83 23.53 -6.49
C ASP A 86 21.91 22.33 -6.66
N GLU A 87 21.85 21.84 -7.90
CA GLU A 87 21.37 20.50 -8.20
C GLU A 87 22.23 19.61 -7.31
N THR A 88 21.62 19.10 -6.26
CA THR A 88 22.25 18.17 -5.34
C THR A 88 22.58 16.95 -6.21
N SER A 89 23.80 16.90 -6.73
CA SER A 89 24.29 15.75 -7.48
C SER A 89 24.44 14.63 -6.46
N PHE A 90 23.35 13.89 -6.23
CA PHE A 90 23.40 12.72 -5.37
C PHE A 90 24.44 11.77 -5.96
N ASP A 91 25.48 11.47 -5.18
CA ASP A 91 26.43 10.45 -5.57
C ASP A 91 25.65 9.15 -5.73
N LYS A 92 25.92 8.40 -6.80
CA LYS A 92 25.26 7.11 -7.07
C LYS A 92 25.37 6.19 -5.85
N LYS A 93 26.47 6.26 -5.12
CA LYS A 93 26.68 5.52 -3.87
C LYS A 93 25.71 5.94 -2.76
N GLU A 94 25.40 7.23 -2.64
CA GLU A 94 24.46 7.74 -1.65
C GLU A 94 23.05 7.23 -1.93
N LEU A 95 22.64 7.22 -3.19
CA LEU A 95 21.34 6.70 -3.63
C LEU A 95 21.22 5.18 -3.40
N ASP A 96 22.27 4.42 -3.72
CA ASP A 96 22.34 2.98 -3.46
C ASP A 96 22.30 2.67 -1.94
N ASN A 97 22.97 3.48 -1.12
CA ASN A 97 22.95 3.36 0.34
C ASN A 97 21.55 3.66 0.91
N MET A 98 20.87 4.69 0.41
CA MET A 98 19.48 4.97 0.80
C MET A 98 18.54 3.82 0.42
N ALA A 99 18.67 3.27 -0.78
CA ALA A 99 17.86 2.13 -1.21
C ALA A 99 18.10 0.89 -0.32
N LYS A 100 19.36 0.61 0.02
CA LYS A 100 19.74 -0.49 0.92
C LYS A 100 19.14 -0.31 2.32
N THR A 101 19.27 0.88 2.90
CA THR A 101 18.73 1.16 4.25
C THR A 101 17.20 1.11 4.29
N MET A 102 16.52 1.56 3.24
CA MET A 102 15.06 1.42 3.12
C MET A 102 14.62 -0.05 3.05
N LEU A 103 15.32 -0.86 2.28
CA LEU A 103 15.04 -2.30 2.16
C LEU A 103 15.26 -3.04 3.49
N GLU A 104 16.33 -2.70 4.20
CA GLU A 104 16.63 -3.29 5.50
C GLU A 104 15.58 -2.91 6.55
N ARG A 105 15.16 -1.64 6.59
CA ARG A 105 14.07 -1.19 7.47
C ARG A 105 12.75 -1.89 7.16
N SER A 106 12.39 -2.03 5.88
CA SER A 106 11.14 -2.70 5.51
C SER A 106 11.16 -4.19 5.87
N ALA A 107 12.30 -4.86 5.70
CA ALA A 107 12.48 -6.23 6.13
C ALA A 107 12.37 -6.38 7.66
N ALA A 108 12.98 -5.46 8.43
CA ALA A 108 12.88 -5.46 9.88
C ALA A 108 11.43 -5.23 10.37
N VAL A 109 10.72 -4.27 9.76
CA VAL A 109 9.31 -3.99 10.08
C VAL A 109 8.44 -5.21 9.77
N LYS A 110 8.67 -5.91 8.64
CA LYS A 110 7.93 -7.13 8.28
C LYS A 110 8.12 -8.23 9.33
N LYS A 111 9.36 -8.50 9.75
CA LYS A 111 9.66 -9.49 10.80
C LYS A 111 9.03 -9.13 12.14
N LEU A 112 9.04 -7.85 12.51
CA LEU A 112 8.40 -7.36 13.74
C LEU A 112 6.88 -7.56 13.71
N LEU A 113 6.25 -7.26 12.56
CA LEU A 113 4.81 -7.46 12.38
C LEU A 113 4.43 -8.95 12.47
N GLU A 114 5.20 -9.83 11.84
CA GLU A 114 5.01 -11.28 11.91
C GLU A 114 5.14 -11.82 13.35
N ALA A 115 6.19 -11.40 14.08
CA ALA A 115 6.38 -11.77 15.48
C ALA A 115 5.21 -11.27 16.36
N LYS A 116 4.69 -10.08 16.08
CA LYS A 116 3.55 -9.51 16.81
C LYS A 116 2.24 -10.25 16.50
N GLU A 117 2.03 -10.65 15.25
CA GLU A 117 0.84 -11.41 14.85
C GLU A 117 0.86 -12.81 15.47
N THR A 118 1.97 -13.53 15.39
CA THR A 118 2.13 -14.85 15.99
C THR A 118 1.91 -14.84 17.51
N ALA A 119 2.48 -13.86 18.21
CA ALA A 119 2.23 -13.66 19.64
C ALA A 119 0.75 -13.36 19.94
N ASN A 120 0.09 -12.51 19.12
CA ASN A 120 -1.35 -12.25 19.26
C ASN A 120 -2.19 -13.50 19.05
N PHE A 121 -1.89 -14.31 18.03
CA PHE A 121 -2.60 -15.56 17.77
C PHE A 121 -2.46 -16.55 18.94
N SER A 122 -1.26 -16.69 19.50
CA SER A 122 -1.04 -17.53 20.68
C SER A 122 -1.88 -17.05 21.86
N ALA A 123 -1.82 -15.77 22.19
CA ALA A 123 -2.56 -15.21 23.32
C ALA A 123 -4.09 -15.34 23.14
N MET A 124 -4.61 -15.14 21.92
CA MET A 124 -6.02 -15.35 21.62
C MET A 124 -6.44 -16.81 21.83
N TYR A 125 -5.59 -17.77 21.42
CA TYR A 125 -5.86 -19.18 21.63
C TYR A 125 -5.86 -19.55 23.13
N ASP A 126 -4.90 -19.05 23.90
CA ASP A 126 -4.83 -19.29 25.35
C ASP A 126 -6.08 -18.78 26.09
N ILE A 127 -6.66 -17.65 25.64
CA ILE A 127 -7.92 -17.14 26.19
C ILE A 127 -9.09 -18.06 25.83
N LEU A 128 -9.19 -18.50 24.57
CA LEU A 128 -10.27 -19.38 24.11
C LEU A 128 -10.26 -20.74 24.82
N MET A 129 -9.07 -21.28 25.10
CA MET A 129 -8.90 -22.59 25.71
C MET A 129 -8.85 -22.57 27.25
N LYS A 130 -8.98 -21.39 27.86
CA LYS A 130 -8.94 -21.23 29.32
C LYS A 130 -10.08 -22.02 29.97
N ASP A 131 -9.76 -22.81 31.00
CA ASP A 131 -10.78 -23.47 31.82
C ASP A 131 -11.58 -22.43 32.63
N THR A 132 -12.90 -22.58 32.61
CA THR A 132 -13.87 -21.71 33.29
C THR A 132 -14.60 -22.42 34.43
N SER A 133 -14.24 -23.67 34.74
CA SER A 133 -14.90 -24.47 35.79
C SER A 133 -14.87 -23.82 37.19
N GLY A 134 -13.83 -23.03 37.49
CA GLY A 134 -13.62 -22.38 38.80
C GLY A 134 -13.82 -20.87 38.83
N VAL A 135 -14.33 -20.23 37.77
CA VAL A 135 -14.44 -18.76 37.73
C VAL A 135 -15.79 -18.26 38.27
N THR A 136 -15.80 -17.04 38.81
CA THR A 136 -17.03 -16.39 39.27
C THR A 136 -17.95 -16.03 38.10
N LYS A 137 -19.26 -15.87 38.35
CA LYS A 137 -20.25 -15.48 37.31
C LYS A 137 -19.86 -14.21 36.55
N LYS A 138 -19.24 -13.24 37.20
CA LYS A 138 -18.78 -12.00 36.55
C LYS A 138 -17.64 -12.30 35.58
N GLN A 139 -16.62 -13.02 36.04
CA GLN A 139 -15.48 -13.42 35.22
C GLN A 139 -15.90 -14.31 34.03
N LEU A 140 -16.92 -15.15 34.21
CA LEU A 140 -17.47 -15.97 33.13
C LEU A 140 -18.04 -15.09 32.00
N LYS A 141 -18.80 -14.04 32.34
CA LYS A 141 -19.33 -13.09 31.36
C LYS A 141 -18.20 -12.34 30.65
N ASP A 142 -17.17 -11.91 31.39
CA ASP A 142 -16.01 -11.23 30.80
C ASP A 142 -15.25 -12.15 29.85
N HIS A 143 -15.09 -13.43 30.20
CA HIS A 143 -14.47 -14.46 29.36
C HIS A 143 -15.29 -14.72 28.08
N GLU A 144 -16.61 -14.81 28.19
CA GLU A 144 -17.51 -14.96 27.05
C GLU A 144 -17.41 -13.78 26.08
N LEU A 145 -17.39 -12.54 26.61
CA LEU A 145 -17.19 -11.33 25.81
C LEU A 145 -15.84 -11.34 25.08
N ALA A 146 -14.77 -11.76 25.76
CA ALA A 146 -13.45 -11.90 25.15
C ALA A 146 -13.46 -12.96 24.03
N CYS A 147 -14.06 -14.13 24.27
CA CYS A 147 -14.19 -15.18 23.27
C CYS A 147 -14.96 -14.72 22.03
N ASN A 148 -16.08 -14.01 22.22
CA ASN A 148 -16.89 -13.49 21.13
C ASN A 148 -16.16 -12.39 20.33
N PHE A 149 -15.34 -11.58 20.99
CA PHE A 149 -14.46 -10.63 20.30
C PHE A 149 -13.41 -11.36 19.44
N ILE A 150 -12.79 -12.41 19.98
CA ILE A 150 -11.77 -13.20 19.27
C ILE A 150 -12.38 -13.92 18.06
N ARG A 151 -13.56 -14.55 18.20
CA ARG A 151 -14.25 -15.22 17.08
C ARG A 151 -14.53 -14.27 15.91
N ARG A 152 -15.05 -13.07 16.22
CA ARG A 152 -15.28 -12.01 15.22
C ARG A 152 -13.99 -11.54 14.55
N LYS A 153 -12.89 -11.43 15.30
CA LYS A 153 -11.56 -11.10 14.76
C LYS A 153 -11.02 -12.16 13.81
N LEU A 154 -11.34 -13.43 14.05
CA LEU A 154 -10.87 -14.57 13.25
C LEU A 154 -11.76 -14.86 12.02
N GLY A 155 -12.97 -14.28 11.98
CA GLY A 155 -13.89 -14.39 10.85
C GLY A 155 -14.87 -15.56 10.95
N GLU A 156 -15.26 -15.91 12.18
CA GLU A 156 -16.33 -16.87 12.49
C GLU A 156 -17.63 -16.20 12.92
#